data_AF-A0A8X6PZ08-F1
#
_entry.id   AF-A0A8X6PZ08-F1
#
_cell.length_a   1.000
_cell.length_b   1.000
_cell.length_c   1.000
_cell.angle_alpha   90.00
_cell.angle_beta   90.00
_cell.angle_gamma   90.00
#
_symmetry.space_group_name_H-M   'P 1'
#
loop_
_entity.id
_entity.type
_entity.pdbx_description
1 polymer ?
#
loop_
_entity_poly.entity_id
_entity_poly.type
_entity_poly.pdbx_seq_one_letter_code
_entity_poly.pdbx_strand_id
1 'polypeptide(L)'
;MDESTDRSDIAQLLIFIRDVDDEFNITEELACLQSIKGKTTGQIIYNEFSDDQNLNALISRLCNITTDGAPNMVGKNAGFSGIFRNQNPNHDVVFLHCIIYQDVHCKAAIDITHVLNMVLKLINTIRSRGLVHRQFPEFLIEVDADYSDLLYYTKVRWLSCGYAFERVWNLKEESQDFLKNKTDKWSDF
;
A
#
# COMPACT_ATOMS: atom_id res chain seq x y z
N MET A 1 -12.79 0.10 -4.28
CA MET A 1 -13.45 -0.25 -3.01
C MET A 1 -12.46 -1.05 -2.20
N ASP A 2 -12.29 -0.68 -0.93
CA ASP A 2 -11.36 -1.32 -0.01
C ASP A 2 -12.09 -1.60 1.31
N GLU A 3 -11.95 -2.80 1.84
CA GLU A 3 -12.46 -3.17 3.16
C GLU A 3 -11.25 -3.45 4.04
N SER A 4 -11.11 -2.68 5.12
CA SER A 4 -9.98 -2.82 6.03
C SER A 4 -10.44 -2.74 7.47
N THR A 5 -9.69 -3.37 8.38
CA THR A 5 -9.98 -3.32 9.81
C THR A 5 -9.09 -2.26 10.48
N ASP A 6 -9.71 -1.36 11.25
CA ASP A 6 -8.97 -0.35 12.01
C ASP A 6 -8.33 -0.91 13.30
N ARG A 7 -7.63 -0.07 14.05
CA ARG A 7 -6.93 -0.47 15.29
C ARG A 7 -7.85 -0.91 16.43
N SER A 8 -9.13 -0.63 16.33
CA SER A 8 -10.16 -0.99 17.32
C SER A 8 -10.97 -2.21 16.87
N ASP A 9 -10.48 -2.95 15.89
CA ASP A 9 -11.13 -4.12 15.27
C ASP A 9 -12.48 -3.79 14.61
N ILE A 10 -12.68 -2.55 14.17
CA ILE A 10 -13.87 -2.14 13.41
C ILE A 10 -13.53 -2.20 11.92
N ALA A 11 -14.32 -2.96 11.17
CA ALA A 11 -14.20 -3.00 9.71
C ALA A 11 -14.70 -1.67 9.12
N GLN A 12 -13.98 -1.16 8.13
CA GLN A 12 -14.24 0.09 7.44
C GLN A 12 -14.32 -0.21 5.94
N LEU A 13 -15.38 0.23 5.29
CA LEU A 13 -15.54 0.21 3.85
C LEU A 13 -15.20 1.60 3.29
N LEU A 14 -14.18 1.63 2.44
CA LEU A 14 -13.73 2.82 1.74
C LEU A 14 -14.09 2.70 0.26
N ILE A 15 -14.77 3.73 -0.25
CA ILE A 15 -15.18 3.79 -1.65
C ILE A 15 -14.65 5.09 -2.22
N PHE A 16 -13.74 4.94 -3.17
CA PHE A 16 -13.25 6.03 -4.01
C PHE A 16 -13.97 5.97 -5.35
N ILE A 17 -14.39 7.13 -5.85
CA ILE A 17 -14.84 7.29 -7.23
C ILE A 17 -13.68 7.87 -8.00
N ARG A 18 -13.44 7.29 -9.18
CA ARG A 18 -12.45 7.79 -10.12
C ARG A 18 -13.13 8.01 -11.46
N ASP A 19 -12.97 9.21 -11.99
CA ASP A 19 -13.56 9.61 -13.27
C ASP A 19 -12.46 10.16 -14.21
N VAL A 20 -12.78 10.20 -15.50
CA VAL A 20 -11.93 10.78 -16.53
C VAL A 20 -12.80 11.72 -17.37
N ASP A 21 -12.41 12.99 -17.44
CA ASP A 21 -13.12 13.99 -18.25
C ASP A 21 -12.73 13.92 -19.73
N ASP A 22 -13.39 14.74 -20.55
CA ASP A 22 -13.17 14.81 -22.00
C ASP A 22 -11.75 15.30 -22.37
N GLU A 23 -11.08 15.99 -21.45
CA GLU A 23 -9.68 16.41 -21.55
C GLU A 23 -8.67 15.37 -21.03
N PHE A 24 -9.13 14.17 -20.67
CA PHE A 24 -8.35 13.08 -20.07
C PHE A 24 -7.73 13.41 -18.70
N ASN A 25 -8.25 14.40 -17.98
CA ASN A 25 -7.88 14.61 -16.59
C ASN A 25 -8.53 13.52 -15.73
N ILE A 26 -7.73 12.97 -14.82
CA ILE A 26 -8.18 11.96 -13.88
C ILE A 26 -8.50 12.64 -12.56
N THR A 27 -9.72 12.45 -12.08
CA THR A 27 -10.13 12.85 -10.73
C THR A 27 -10.36 11.61 -9.88
N GLU A 28 -10.00 11.69 -8.59
CA GLU A 28 -10.24 10.63 -7.62
C GLU A 28 -10.70 11.27 -6.31
N GLU A 29 -11.88 10.87 -5.83
CA GLU A 29 -12.50 11.44 -4.64
C GLU A 29 -12.98 10.34 -3.70
N LEU A 30 -12.87 10.58 -2.39
CA LEU A 30 -13.44 9.71 -1.38
C LEU A 30 -14.96 9.92 -1.35
N ALA A 31 -15.69 8.94 -1.88
CA ALA A 31 -17.14 8.99 -1.97
C ALA A 31 -17.80 8.54 -0.66
N CYS A 32 -17.21 7.52 -0.03
CA CYS A 32 -17.81 6.90 1.14
C CYS A 32 -16.76 6.32 2.08
N LEU A 33 -16.96 6.52 3.38
CA LEU A 33 -16.24 5.87 4.46
C LEU A 33 -17.27 5.41 5.49
N GLN A 34 -17.51 4.10 5.56
CA GLN A 34 -18.53 3.52 6.43
C GLN A 34 -17.95 2.46 7.34
N SER A 35 -18.33 2.49 8.61
CA SER A 35 -17.96 1.45 9.57
C SER A 35 -18.93 0.28 9.50
N ILE A 36 -18.43 -0.89 9.10
CA ILE A 36 -19.18 -2.13 9.08
C ILE A 36 -19.10 -2.82 10.44
N LYS A 37 -20.25 -3.09 11.05
CA LYS A 37 -20.32 -3.75 12.36
C LYS A 37 -20.59 -5.25 12.22
N GLY A 38 -19.89 -6.04 13.04
CA GLY A 38 -20.12 -7.48 13.17
C GLY A 38 -19.44 -8.30 12.08
N LYS A 39 -20.10 -8.52 10.94
CA LYS A 39 -19.58 -9.38 9.86
C LYS A 39 -19.32 -8.56 8.60
N THR A 40 -18.30 -8.96 7.83
CA THR A 40 -17.93 -8.35 6.54
C THR A 40 -18.30 -9.25 5.37
N THR A 41 -19.55 -9.75 5.32
CA THR A 41 -19.99 -10.58 4.19
C THR A 41 -20.24 -9.71 2.95
N GLY A 42 -20.15 -10.30 1.76
CA GLY A 42 -20.44 -9.56 0.52
C GLY A 42 -21.85 -8.96 0.49
N GLN A 43 -22.81 -9.57 1.18
CA GLN A 43 -24.17 -9.03 1.31
C GLN A 43 -24.21 -7.75 2.15
N ILE A 44 -23.48 -7.72 3.28
CA ILE A 44 -23.42 -6.52 4.12
C ILE A 44 -22.74 -5.40 3.34
N ILE A 45 -21.60 -5.69 2.69
CA ILE A 45 -20.88 -4.70 1.87
C ILE A 45 -21.77 -4.18 0.73
N TYR A 46 -22.57 -5.05 0.10
CA TYR A 46 -23.49 -4.62 -0.94
C TYR A 46 -24.58 -3.69 -0.40
N ASN A 47 -25.17 -4.01 0.76
CA ASN A 47 -26.20 -3.17 1.36
C ASN A 47 -25.65 -1.78 1.69
N GLU A 48 -24.49 -1.72 2.34
CA GLU A 48 -23.78 -0.47 2.66
C GLU A 48 -23.49 0.36 1.39
N PHE A 49 -23.09 -0.28 0.29
CA PHE A 49 -22.92 0.35 -1.02
C PHE A 49 -24.25 0.85 -1.63
N SER A 50 -25.33 0.07 -1.54
CA SER A 50 -26.61 0.39 -2.19
C SER A 50 -27.45 1.41 -1.41
N ASP A 51 -27.28 1.47 -0.10
CA ASP A 51 -28.01 2.35 0.81
C ASP A 51 -27.50 3.80 0.72
N ASP A 52 -26.25 3.99 0.26
CA ASP A 52 -25.71 5.32 -0.02
C ASP A 52 -26.32 5.89 -1.31
N GLN A 53 -27.13 6.94 -1.17
CA GLN A 53 -27.84 7.56 -2.30
C GLN A 53 -26.90 8.13 -3.36
N ASN A 54 -25.72 8.63 -2.98
CA ASN A 54 -24.76 9.18 -3.92
C ASN A 54 -24.18 8.06 -4.79
N LEU A 55 -23.83 6.94 -4.17
CA LEU A 55 -23.31 5.76 -4.88
C LEU A 55 -24.38 5.11 -5.75
N ASN A 56 -25.61 5.02 -5.27
CA ASN A 56 -26.72 4.43 -6.00
C ASN A 56 -27.02 5.20 -7.30
N ALA A 57 -27.02 6.54 -7.23
CA ALA A 57 -27.17 7.39 -8.41
C ALA A 57 -26.09 7.14 -9.48
N LEU A 58 -24.89 6.75 -9.05
CA LEU A 58 -23.75 6.51 -9.93
C LEU A 58 -23.75 5.11 -10.55
N ILE A 59 -24.55 4.17 -10.05
CA ILE A 59 -24.57 2.78 -10.57
C ILE A 59 -24.74 2.78 -12.08
N SER A 60 -25.68 3.56 -12.61
CA SER A 60 -25.93 3.66 -14.04
C SER A 60 -24.72 4.10 -14.89
N ARG A 61 -23.76 4.82 -14.29
CA ARG A 61 -22.56 5.35 -14.95
C ARG A 61 -21.29 4.56 -14.63
N LEU A 62 -21.33 3.60 -13.71
CA LEU A 62 -20.16 2.80 -13.35
C LEU A 62 -19.71 1.97 -14.55
N CYS A 63 -18.42 2.06 -14.92
CA CYS A 63 -17.86 1.11 -15.89
C CYS A 63 -17.18 -0.04 -15.18
N ASN A 64 -16.43 0.27 -14.11
CA ASN A 64 -15.54 -0.67 -13.45
C ASN A 64 -15.66 -0.56 -11.92
N ILE A 65 -15.47 -1.68 -11.22
CA ILE A 65 -15.26 -1.71 -9.77
C ILE A 65 -13.98 -2.48 -9.47
N THR A 66 -13.04 -1.83 -8.79
CA THR A 66 -11.79 -2.45 -8.35
C THR A 66 -11.88 -2.82 -6.87
N THR A 67 -11.55 -4.08 -6.52
CA THR A 67 -11.52 -4.58 -5.14
C THR A 67 -10.19 -5.27 -4.83
N ASP A 68 -9.88 -5.47 -3.55
CA ASP A 68 -8.64 -6.13 -3.09
C ASP A 68 -8.54 -7.63 -3.40
N GLY A 69 -9.64 -8.24 -3.86
CA GLY A 69 -9.69 -9.67 -4.15
C GLY A 69 -10.15 -10.55 -3.00
N ALA A 70 -10.51 -9.98 -1.85
CA ALA A 70 -10.95 -10.76 -0.71
C ALA A 70 -12.20 -11.60 -1.05
N PRO A 71 -12.38 -12.80 -0.46
CA PRO A 71 -13.49 -13.69 -0.82
C PRO A 71 -14.89 -13.06 -0.67
N ASN A 72 -15.07 -12.18 0.31
CA ASN A 72 -16.27 -11.37 0.52
C ASN A 72 -16.51 -10.32 -0.58
N MET A 73 -15.49 -9.93 -1.35
CA MET A 73 -15.59 -9.01 -2.47
C MET A 73 -15.80 -9.74 -3.81
N VAL A 74 -15.00 -10.77 -4.10
CA VAL A 74 -14.95 -11.42 -5.44
C VAL A 74 -15.76 -12.71 -5.58
N GLY A 75 -16.32 -13.23 -4.48
CA GLY A 75 -17.09 -14.46 -4.50
C GLY A 75 -18.28 -14.42 -5.48
N LYS A 76 -18.37 -15.41 -6.38
CA LYS A 76 -19.39 -15.46 -7.45
C LYS A 76 -20.84 -15.44 -6.94
N ASN A 77 -21.10 -16.08 -5.80
CA ASN A 77 -22.46 -16.21 -5.24
C ASN A 77 -22.68 -15.33 -4.00
N ALA A 78 -21.69 -15.27 -3.11
CA ALA A 78 -21.81 -14.62 -1.80
C ALA A 78 -20.88 -13.41 -1.62
N GLY A 79 -20.04 -13.12 -2.62
CA GLY A 79 -19.21 -11.92 -2.61
C GLY A 79 -19.96 -10.73 -3.19
N PHE A 80 -19.51 -9.52 -2.85
CA PHE A 80 -20.07 -8.26 -3.32
C PHE A 80 -20.27 -8.26 -4.85
N SER A 81 -19.25 -8.64 -5.62
CA SER A 81 -19.31 -8.66 -7.10
C SER A 81 -20.35 -9.64 -7.66
N GLY A 82 -20.54 -10.79 -7.01
CA GLY A 82 -21.57 -11.75 -7.37
C GLY A 82 -22.97 -11.20 -7.12
N ILE A 83 -23.16 -10.61 -5.94
CA ILE A 83 -24.44 -10.02 -5.51
C ILE A 83 -24.78 -8.81 -6.38
N PHE A 84 -23.81 -7.93 -6.65
CA PHE A 84 -23.99 -6.76 -7.51
C PHE A 84 -24.48 -7.14 -8.90
N ARG A 85 -23.85 -8.12 -9.55
CA ARG A 85 -24.28 -8.61 -10.88
C ARG A 85 -25.69 -9.19 -10.85
N ASN A 86 -26.04 -9.92 -9.80
CA ASN A 86 -27.37 -10.51 -9.66
C ASN A 86 -28.46 -9.44 -9.45
N GLN A 87 -28.14 -8.37 -8.71
CA GLN A 87 -29.08 -7.27 -8.45
C GLN A 87 -29.15 -6.26 -9.60
N ASN A 88 -28.11 -6.17 -10.43
CA ASN A 88 -28.01 -5.23 -11.55
C ASN A 88 -27.76 -5.97 -12.89
N PRO A 89 -28.66 -6.87 -13.33
CA PRO A 89 -28.41 -7.78 -14.46
C PRO A 89 -28.31 -7.06 -15.82
N ASN A 90 -28.84 -5.83 -15.91
CA ASN A 90 -28.82 -5.03 -17.13
C ASN A 90 -27.61 -4.10 -17.23
N HIS A 91 -26.69 -4.18 -16.26
CA HIS A 91 -25.57 -3.25 -16.15
C HIS A 91 -24.27 -4.04 -16.11
N ASP A 92 -23.48 -3.88 -17.18
CA ASP A 92 -22.24 -4.64 -17.37
C ASP A 92 -21.07 -3.88 -16.75
N VAL A 93 -20.79 -4.18 -15.47
CA VAL A 93 -19.63 -3.64 -14.74
C VAL A 93 -18.48 -4.63 -14.79
N VAL A 94 -17.30 -4.13 -15.19
CA VAL A 94 -16.06 -4.90 -15.12
C VAL A 94 -15.52 -4.89 -13.69
N PHE A 95 -15.40 -6.07 -13.09
CA PHE A 95 -14.77 -6.22 -11.78
C PHE A 95 -13.28 -6.46 -11.95
N LEU A 96 -12.48 -5.53 -11.44
CA LEU A 96 -11.04 -5.58 -11.46
C LEU A 96 -10.51 -5.99 -10.09
N HIS A 97 -9.46 -6.80 -10.10
CA HIS A 97 -8.70 -7.08 -8.91
C HIS A 97 -7.60 -6.02 -8.77
N CYS A 98 -7.43 -5.46 -7.57
CA CYS A 98 -6.42 -4.46 -7.29
C CYS A 98 -5.04 -5.04 -7.60
N ILE A 99 -4.28 -4.36 -8.47
CA ILE A 99 -2.93 -4.79 -8.86
C ILE A 99 -1.97 -4.79 -7.66
N ILE A 100 -2.19 -3.89 -6.70
CA ILE A 100 -1.36 -3.76 -5.50
C ILE A 100 -1.41 -5.03 -4.63
N TYR A 101 -2.56 -5.71 -4.57
CA TYR A 101 -2.68 -6.96 -3.81
C TYR A 101 -2.10 -8.17 -4.57
N GLN A 102 -2.03 -8.09 -5.90
CA GLN A 102 -1.34 -9.09 -6.72
C GLN A 102 0.18 -9.03 -6.52
N ASP A 103 0.77 -7.83 -6.37
CA ASP A 103 2.20 -7.66 -6.11
C ASP A 103 2.65 -8.26 -4.76
N VAL A 104 1.79 -8.21 -3.73
CA VAL A 104 2.03 -8.89 -2.45
C VAL A 104 2.09 -10.41 -2.64
N HIS A 105 1.24 -10.97 -3.51
CA HIS A 105 1.32 -12.37 -3.90
C HIS A 105 2.57 -12.67 -4.73
N CYS A 106 2.98 -11.75 -5.62
CA CYS A 106 4.23 -11.89 -6.37
C CYS A 106 5.47 -11.88 -5.47
N LYS A 107 5.47 -11.13 -4.36
CA LYS A 107 6.56 -11.20 -3.37
C LYS A 107 6.75 -12.61 -2.82
N ALA A 108 5.67 -13.38 -2.63
CA ALA A 108 5.78 -14.78 -2.19
C ALA A 108 6.33 -15.69 -3.30
N ALA A 109 6.15 -15.33 -4.58
CA ALA A 109 6.66 -16.08 -5.72
C ALA A 109 8.14 -15.80 -6.02
N ILE A 110 8.66 -14.63 -5.63
CA ILE A 110 10.07 -14.25 -5.82
C ILE A 110 10.81 -14.37 -4.49
N ASP A 111 11.63 -15.41 -4.31
CA ASP A 111 12.45 -15.56 -3.09
C ASP A 111 13.61 -14.56 -3.06
N ILE A 112 13.30 -13.33 -2.65
CA ILE A 112 14.27 -12.26 -2.38
C ILE A 112 14.67 -12.19 -0.91
N THR A 113 14.37 -13.24 -0.13
CA THR A 113 14.54 -13.23 1.34
C THR A 113 15.98 -12.93 1.73
N HIS A 114 16.94 -13.51 1.01
CA HIS A 114 18.36 -13.27 1.24
C HIS A 114 18.75 -11.79 1.05
N VAL A 115 18.28 -11.17 -0.04
CA VAL A 115 18.57 -9.75 -0.34
C VAL A 115 17.88 -8.85 0.68
N LEU A 116 16.62 -9.12 1.01
CA LEU A 116 15.87 -8.39 2.03
C LEU A 116 16.58 -8.42 3.38
N ASN A 117 17.05 -9.58 3.83
CA ASN A 117 17.78 -9.69 5.08
C ASN A 117 19.08 -8.88 5.08
N MET A 118 19.80 -8.83 3.96
CA MET A 118 21.01 -8.02 3.82
C MET A 118 20.69 -6.52 3.92
N VAL A 119 19.68 -6.04 3.18
CA VAL A 119 19.22 -4.65 3.21
C VAL A 119 18.77 -4.25 4.61
N LEU A 120 17.96 -5.09 5.28
CA LEU A 120 17.51 -4.85 6.64
C LEU A 120 18.66 -4.80 7.64
N LYS A 121 19.65 -5.67 7.49
CA LYS A 121 20.82 -5.67 8.35
C LYS A 121 21.59 -4.35 8.22
N LEU A 122 21.83 -3.87 6.99
CA LEU A 122 22.49 -2.58 6.75
C LEU A 122 21.71 -1.42 7.38
N ILE A 123 20.42 -1.32 7.08
CA ILE A 123 19.56 -0.27 7.60
C ILE A 123 19.56 -0.29 9.14
N ASN A 124 19.43 -1.47 9.75
CA ASN A 124 19.44 -1.60 11.21
C ASN A 124 20.80 -1.26 11.81
N THR A 125 21.92 -1.62 11.17
CA THR A 125 23.26 -1.26 11.65
C THR A 125 23.43 0.25 11.78
N ILE A 126 22.91 1.03 10.82
CA ILE A 126 23.02 2.49 10.83
C ILE A 126 21.94 3.11 11.74
N ARG A 127 20.69 2.69 11.60
CA ARG A 127 19.53 3.37 12.21
C ARG A 127 19.21 2.95 13.64
N SER A 128 19.62 1.75 14.09
CA SER A 128 19.24 1.24 15.42
C SER A 128 19.95 1.94 16.58
N ARG A 129 21.10 2.58 16.32
CA ARG A 129 21.90 3.29 17.31
C ARG A 129 21.80 4.79 17.08
N GLY A 130 21.22 5.53 18.03
CA GLY A 130 20.92 6.95 17.85
C GLY A 130 22.14 7.85 17.55
N LEU A 131 23.35 7.50 18.02
CA LEU A 131 24.57 8.23 17.64
C LEU A 131 24.97 7.97 16.19
N VAL A 132 25.01 6.70 15.78
CA VAL A 132 25.34 6.28 14.41
C VAL A 132 24.35 6.88 13.43
N HIS A 133 23.06 6.83 13.77
CA HIS A 133 22.00 7.38 12.95
C HIS A 133 22.11 8.89 12.82
N ARG A 134 22.50 9.65 13.84
CA ARG A 134 22.67 11.11 13.71
C ARG A 134 23.87 11.50 12.83
N GLN A 135 24.98 10.75 12.94
CA GLN A 135 26.19 10.99 12.15
C GLN A 135 25.98 10.68 10.66
N PHE A 136 25.09 9.76 10.32
CA PHE A 136 24.90 9.32 8.93
C PHE A 136 24.29 10.40 8.02
N PRO A 137 23.15 11.06 8.35
CA PRO A 137 22.65 12.22 7.63
C PRO A 137 23.65 13.37 7.53
N GLU A 138 24.42 13.64 8.59
CA GLU A 138 25.47 14.67 8.55
C GLU A 138 26.52 14.33 7.48
N PHE A 139 26.99 13.07 7.46
CA PHE A 139 27.90 12.58 6.42
C PHE A 139 27.30 12.67 5.01
N LEU A 140 26.01 12.32 4.85
CA LEU A 140 25.34 12.41 3.55
C LEU A 140 25.24 13.84 3.02
N ILE A 141 25.08 14.83 3.91
CA ILE A 141 25.13 16.25 3.55
C ILE A 141 26.54 16.65 3.13
N GLU A 142 27.58 16.18 3.82
CA GLU A 142 28.98 16.50 3.49
C GLU A 142 29.40 16.02 2.10
N VAL A 143 28.87 14.87 1.66
CA VAL A 143 29.17 14.28 0.34
C VAL A 143 28.16 14.68 -0.74
N ASP A 144 27.23 15.59 -0.45
CA ASP A 144 26.18 16.06 -1.36
C ASP A 144 25.36 14.91 -1.97
N ALA A 145 24.95 13.96 -1.13
CA ALA A 145 24.22 12.78 -1.58
C ALA A 145 22.78 13.11 -1.99
N ASP A 146 22.25 12.33 -2.94
CA ASP A 146 20.88 12.47 -3.47
C ASP A 146 19.77 12.32 -2.41
N TYR A 147 20.08 11.70 -1.27
CA TYR A 147 19.15 11.52 -0.16
C TYR A 147 19.79 11.86 1.16
N SER A 148 18.98 12.38 2.08
CA SER A 148 19.41 12.81 3.41
C SER A 148 19.45 11.70 4.46
N ASP A 149 18.87 10.53 4.19
CA ASP A 149 18.83 9.41 5.14
C ASP A 149 18.40 8.08 4.48
N LEU A 150 18.60 6.96 5.19
CA LEU A 150 18.01 5.66 4.90
C LEU A 150 16.56 5.57 5.39
N LEU A 151 15.72 4.76 4.74
CA LEU A 151 14.34 4.51 5.17
C LEU A 151 14.26 3.26 6.05
N TYR A 152 13.42 3.29 7.09
CA TYR A 152 13.04 2.06 7.79
C TYR A 152 12.11 1.21 6.93
N TYR A 153 12.39 -0.09 6.86
CA TYR A 153 11.43 -1.05 6.36
C TYR A 153 10.31 -1.29 7.37
N THR A 154 9.05 -1.25 6.93
CA THR A 154 7.90 -1.60 7.77
C THR A 154 7.00 -2.57 7.04
N LYS A 155 6.73 -3.74 7.62
CA LYS A 155 5.86 -4.74 6.98
C LYS A 155 4.45 -4.23 6.67
N VAL A 156 4.00 -3.18 7.37
CA VAL A 156 2.65 -2.59 7.27
C VAL A 156 2.48 -1.71 6.04
N ARG A 157 3.55 -1.08 5.52
CA ARG A 157 3.48 -0.23 4.33
C ARG A 157 4.05 -1.00 3.14
N TRP A 158 3.18 -1.37 2.21
CA TRP A 158 3.48 -2.26 1.09
C TRP A 158 4.64 -1.78 0.21
N LEU A 159 4.72 -0.48 -0.11
CA LEU A 159 5.87 0.10 -0.85
C LEU A 159 7.15 0.25 -0.03
N SER A 160 7.11 0.08 1.30
CA SER A 160 8.30 0.34 2.12
C SER A 160 9.45 -0.60 1.80
N CYS A 161 9.17 -1.80 1.29
CA CYS A 161 10.22 -2.72 0.82
C CYS A 161 10.94 -2.12 -0.38
N GLY A 162 10.20 -1.71 -1.41
CA GLY A 162 10.75 -1.13 -2.63
C GLY A 162 11.53 0.16 -2.36
N TYR A 163 10.92 1.08 -1.61
CA TYR A 163 11.59 2.35 -1.26
C TYR A 163 12.83 2.15 -0.39
N ALA A 164 12.83 1.22 0.56
CA ALA A 164 14.02 0.92 1.35
C ALA A 164 15.14 0.34 0.48
N PHE A 165 14.81 -0.53 -0.48
CA PHE A 165 15.77 -1.10 -1.43
C PHE A 165 16.35 -0.04 -2.35
N GLU A 166 15.49 0.75 -2.99
CA GLU A 166 15.89 1.86 -3.86
C GLU A 166 16.81 2.83 -3.11
N ARG A 167 16.43 3.21 -1.89
CA ARG A 167 17.24 4.10 -1.05
C ARG A 167 18.61 3.53 -0.73
N VAL A 168 18.67 2.25 -0.34
CA VAL A 168 19.95 1.57 -0.08
C VAL A 168 20.78 1.43 -1.35
N TRP A 169 20.16 1.17 -2.49
CA TRP A 169 20.84 1.03 -3.77
C TRP A 169 21.48 2.34 -4.24
N ASN A 170 20.76 3.44 -4.08
CA ASN A 170 21.23 4.78 -4.45
C ASN A 170 22.29 5.28 -3.48
N LEU A 171 22.18 4.95 -2.18
CA LEU A 171 23.17 5.32 -1.15
C LEU A 171 24.25 4.26 -0.89
N LYS A 172 24.45 3.31 -1.81
CA LYS A 172 25.27 2.11 -1.51
C LYS A 172 26.75 2.46 -1.29
N GLU A 173 27.27 3.45 -2.01
CA GLU A 173 28.69 3.84 -1.97
C GLU A 173 28.95 4.65 -0.70
N GLU A 174 28.08 5.62 -0.42
CA GLU A 174 28.07 6.45 0.79
C GLU A 174 27.90 5.59 2.04
N SER A 175 27.00 4.61 2.01
CA SER A 175 26.80 3.68 3.13
C SER A 175 28.04 2.83 3.39
N GLN A 176 28.72 2.38 2.33
CA GLN A 176 29.97 1.62 2.46
C GLN A 176 31.08 2.51 3.03
N ASP A 177 31.23 3.73 2.53
CA ASP A 177 32.27 4.65 2.96
C ASP A 177 32.04 5.13 4.39
N PHE A 178 30.81 5.43 4.77
CA PHE A 178 30.46 5.74 6.15
C PHE A 178 30.82 4.60 7.12
N LEU A 179 30.51 3.35 6.74
CA LEU A 179 30.80 2.18 7.58
C LEU A 179 32.30 1.81 7.61
N LYS A 180 33.05 2.08 6.55
CA LYS A 180 34.52 1.94 6.55
C LYS A 180 35.17 3.05 7.39
N ASN A 181 34.77 4.30 7.20
CA ASN A 181 35.36 5.44 7.91
C ASN A 181 34.97 5.50 9.39
N LYS A 182 33.95 4.73 9.81
CA LYS A 182 33.64 4.45 11.21
C LYS A 182 34.79 3.79 11.99
N THR A 183 35.74 3.12 11.34
CA THR A 183 36.91 2.56 12.03
C THR A 183 38.02 3.57 12.30
N ASP A 184 38.05 4.72 11.61
CA ASP A 184 39.19 5.65 11.67
C ASP A 184 38.83 7.09 12.08
N LYS A 185 37.60 7.57 11.81
CA LYS A 185 37.15 8.96 12.08
C LYS A 185 36.02 9.08 13.09
N TRP A 186 35.25 8.01 13.29
CA TRP A 186 34.05 7.99 14.14
C TRP A 186 34.06 6.83 15.16
N SER A 187 35.25 6.28 15.40
CA SER A 187 35.56 5.18 16.32
C SER A 187 35.68 5.63 17.78
N ASP A 188 35.85 6.92 18.02
CA ASP A 188 36.34 7.44 19.30
C ASP A 188 35.25 7.75 20.33
N PHE A 189 34.08 7.10 20.22
CA PHE A 189 33.06 7.02 21.30
C PHE A 189 32.24 5.73 21.22
#